data_AF-A0A177D731-F1
#
_entry.id   AF-A0A177D731-F1
#
_cell.length_a   1.000
_cell.length_b   1.000
_cell.length_c   1.000
_cell.angle_alpha   90.00
_cell.angle_beta   90.00
_cell.angle_gamma   90.00
#
_symmetry.space_group_name_H-M   'P 1'
#
loop_
_entity.id
_entity.type
_entity.pdbx_description
1 polymer ?
#
loop_
_entity_poly.entity_id
_entity_poly.type
_entity_poly.pdbx_seq_one_letter_code
_entity_poly.pdbx_strand_id
1 'polypeptide(L)'
;MYHAYPDHRSKTNSSNVILFISDIFGIPLLQNKLLADSYARAGYLTVIPDLFAGDAIPSDIPEGQLNLTAWFPNHQPANVDPIIEKTIAYMRDDLGIQTIGAVGYCFGGRYVARFLAEGKGVDLGFTAHPSVLSNAEIAQIVNPISIAAGELDATFNITQRYDADRLLTGNNVTYEQTLYSGAPHGFGVRVNANIPRQKYAKQSAYIQALKWFDFWL
;
A
#
# COMPACT_ATOMS: atom_id res chain seq x y z
N MET A 1 -5.05 -14.57 -5.86
CA MET A 1 -5.49 -13.17 -6.02
C MET A 1 -6.89 -13.02 -5.44
N TYR A 2 -7.19 -11.87 -4.86
CA TYR A 2 -8.50 -11.49 -4.34
C TYR A 2 -9.02 -10.27 -5.09
N HIS A 3 -10.30 -10.26 -5.45
CA HIS A 3 -10.97 -9.12 -6.08
C HIS A 3 -12.10 -8.64 -5.18
N ALA A 4 -12.17 -7.34 -4.94
CA ALA A 4 -13.31 -6.67 -4.34
C ALA A 4 -13.92 -5.72 -5.38
N TYR A 5 -15.19 -5.99 -5.74
CA TYR A 5 -15.91 -5.22 -6.74
C TYR A 5 -16.81 -4.18 -6.06
N PRO A 6 -16.91 -2.95 -6.62
CA PRO A 6 -17.90 -1.98 -6.16
C PRO A 6 -19.32 -2.50 -6.37
N ASP A 7 -20.26 -2.06 -5.52
CA ASP A 7 -21.67 -2.44 -5.63
C ASP A 7 -22.23 -2.04 -7.02
N HIS A 8 -23.02 -2.94 -7.65
CA HIS A 8 -23.63 -2.80 -8.98
C HIS A 8 -24.52 -1.55 -9.21
N ARG A 9 -24.66 -0.66 -8.23
CA ARG A 9 -25.38 0.62 -8.34
C ARG A 9 -24.54 1.72 -9.02
N SER A 10 -23.24 1.53 -9.19
CA SER A 10 -22.40 2.40 -10.00
C SER A 10 -22.25 1.83 -11.42
N LYS A 11 -23.22 2.13 -12.29
CA LYS A 11 -23.11 1.94 -13.76
C LYS A 11 -22.32 3.09 -14.40
N THR A 12 -21.22 3.51 -13.79
CA THR A 12 -20.22 4.32 -14.48
C THR A 12 -19.05 3.39 -14.76
N ASN A 13 -18.62 3.33 -16.02
CA ASN A 13 -17.47 2.56 -16.50
C ASN A 13 -16.42 2.36 -15.39
N SER A 14 -16.06 1.10 -15.12
CA SER A 14 -15.11 0.69 -14.06
C SER A 14 -13.68 1.13 -14.36
N SER A 15 -13.46 2.45 -14.52
CA SER A 15 -12.18 3.06 -14.84
C SER A 15 -11.26 3.13 -13.62
N ASN A 16 -11.85 3.21 -12.41
CA ASN A 16 -11.11 3.51 -11.19
C ASN A 16 -10.74 2.20 -10.49
N VAL A 17 -9.45 1.85 -10.55
CA VAL A 17 -8.94 0.59 -10.03
C VAL A 17 -7.76 0.82 -9.10
N ILE A 18 -7.76 0.08 -8.00
CA ILE A 18 -6.69 0.06 -7.00
C ILE A 18 -6.02 -1.31 -6.99
N LEU A 19 -4.71 -1.31 -7.26
CA LEU A 19 -3.81 -2.40 -6.93
C LEU A 19 -3.48 -2.33 -5.43
N PHE A 20 -3.95 -3.30 -4.66
CA PHE A 20 -3.71 -3.36 -3.22
C PHE A 20 -2.53 -4.28 -2.92
N ILE A 21 -1.43 -3.70 -2.43
CA ILE A 21 -0.21 -4.41 -2.06
C ILE A 21 -0.18 -4.57 -0.54
N SER A 22 -0.37 -5.81 -0.08
CA SER A 22 -0.58 -6.13 1.33
C SER A 22 0.68 -5.99 2.19
N ASP A 23 0.47 -5.99 3.51
CA ASP A 23 1.51 -6.28 4.49
C ASP A 23 1.94 -7.77 4.43
N ILE A 24 2.88 -8.16 5.30
CA ILE A 24 3.47 -9.52 5.36
C ILE A 24 2.44 -10.64 5.59
N PHE A 25 1.24 -10.33 6.09
CA PHE A 25 0.20 -11.33 6.38
C PHE A 25 -0.65 -11.65 5.15
N GLY A 26 -0.52 -10.89 4.06
CA GLY A 26 -1.07 -11.23 2.76
C GLY A 26 -2.61 -11.28 2.69
N ILE A 27 -3.10 -11.93 1.63
CA ILE A 27 -4.54 -12.25 1.47
C ILE A 27 -5.11 -13.04 2.64
N PRO A 28 -4.40 -13.98 3.30
CA PRO A 28 -4.97 -14.72 4.44
C PRO A 28 -5.47 -13.83 5.58
N LEU A 29 -4.90 -12.63 5.77
CA LEU A 29 -5.36 -11.68 6.78
C LEU A 29 -6.73 -11.08 6.43
N LEU A 30 -7.72 -11.31 7.30
CA LEU A 30 -9.08 -10.77 7.14
C LEU A 30 -9.09 -9.23 6.99
N GLN A 31 -8.21 -8.53 7.71
CA GLN A 31 -8.14 -7.08 7.73
C GLN A 31 -7.70 -6.51 6.36
N ASN A 32 -6.85 -7.22 5.61
CA ASN A 32 -6.50 -6.84 4.24
C ASN A 32 -7.70 -6.97 3.30
N LYS A 33 -8.47 -8.06 3.42
CA LYS A 33 -9.72 -8.23 2.64
C LYS A 33 -10.75 -7.14 2.98
N LEU A 34 -10.96 -6.86 4.27
CA LEU A 34 -11.90 -5.83 4.72
C LEU A 34 -11.49 -4.41 4.27
N LEU A 35 -10.18 -4.12 4.18
CA LEU A 35 -9.71 -2.87 3.59
C LEU A 35 -9.98 -2.81 2.09
N ALA A 36 -9.68 -3.88 1.34
CA ALA A 36 -10.03 -3.94 -0.08
C ALA A 36 -11.53 -3.80 -0.33
N ASP A 37 -12.37 -4.44 0.49
CA ASP A 37 -13.83 -4.28 0.43
C ASP A 37 -14.25 -2.84 0.77
N SER A 38 -13.47 -2.12 1.58
CA SER A 38 -13.73 -0.71 1.89
C SER A 38 -13.41 0.19 0.70
N TYR A 39 -12.32 -0.05 -0.02
CA TYR A 39 -12.03 0.63 -1.29
C TYR A 39 -13.09 0.31 -2.35
N ALA A 40 -13.54 -0.94 -2.43
CA ALA A 40 -14.66 -1.33 -3.29
C ALA A 40 -15.96 -0.61 -2.97
N ARG A 41 -16.34 -0.52 -1.68
CA ARG A 41 -17.49 0.30 -1.26
C ARG A 41 -17.34 1.79 -1.58
N ALA A 42 -16.11 2.29 -1.68
CA ALA A 42 -15.82 3.65 -2.09
C ALA A 42 -15.81 3.84 -3.63
N GLY A 43 -16.07 2.78 -4.41
CA GLY A 43 -16.21 2.86 -5.87
C GLY A 43 -15.03 2.31 -6.67
N TYR A 44 -13.98 1.79 -6.01
CA TYR A 44 -12.77 1.31 -6.67
C TYR A 44 -12.78 -0.21 -6.83
N LEU A 45 -12.67 -0.73 -8.06
CA LEU A 45 -12.29 -2.14 -8.22
C LEU A 45 -10.94 -2.34 -7.54
N THR A 46 -10.87 -3.24 -6.57
CA THR A 46 -9.65 -3.47 -5.80
C THR A 46 -9.12 -4.88 -6.03
N VAL A 47 -7.86 -4.98 -6.44
CA VAL A 47 -7.19 -6.24 -6.76
C VAL A 47 -6.03 -6.46 -5.80
N ILE A 48 -6.05 -7.55 -5.03
CA ILE A 48 -4.95 -7.98 -4.16
C ILE A 48 -4.26 -9.20 -4.79
N PRO A 49 -3.00 -9.10 -5.25
CA PRO A 49 -2.23 -10.27 -5.66
C PRO A 49 -1.83 -11.12 -4.44
N ASP A 50 -1.60 -12.42 -4.67
CA ASP A 50 -0.93 -13.24 -3.66
C ASP A 50 0.57 -12.95 -3.72
N LEU A 51 0.99 -11.91 -3.02
CA LEU A 51 2.33 -11.34 -3.07
C LEU A 51 3.43 -12.32 -2.63
N PHE A 52 3.05 -13.37 -1.89
CA PHE A 52 3.96 -14.31 -1.25
C PHE A 52 3.84 -15.72 -1.81
N ALA A 53 3.07 -15.93 -2.88
CA ALA A 53 2.87 -17.23 -3.52
C ALA A 53 2.51 -18.35 -2.53
N GLY A 54 1.58 -18.06 -1.60
CA GLY A 54 1.15 -18.97 -0.55
C GLY A 54 2.00 -18.97 0.73
N ASP A 55 3.13 -18.26 0.76
CA ASP A 55 4.04 -18.17 1.92
C ASP A 55 3.82 -16.87 2.71
N ALA A 56 2.57 -16.44 2.89
CA ALA A 56 2.28 -15.27 3.73
C ALA A 56 2.53 -15.61 5.22
N ILE A 57 2.98 -14.63 6.01
CA ILE A 57 3.19 -14.82 7.44
C ILE A 57 1.84 -15.17 8.13
N PRO A 58 1.77 -16.24 8.94
CA PRO A 58 0.57 -16.56 9.70
C PRO A 58 0.22 -15.47 10.72
N SER A 59 -1.02 -15.00 10.70
CA SER A 59 -1.47 -13.86 11.51
C SER A 59 -1.73 -14.21 12.99
N ASP A 60 -1.79 -15.50 13.32
CA ASP A 60 -1.99 -16.05 14.65
C ASP A 60 -0.70 -16.14 15.48
N ILE A 61 0.46 -15.97 14.84
CA ILE A 61 1.75 -15.88 15.53
C ILE A 61 1.93 -14.46 16.09
N PRO A 62 2.25 -14.29 17.39
CA PRO A 62 2.57 -12.98 17.95
C PRO A 62 3.74 -12.32 17.23
N GLU A 63 3.66 -11.02 16.99
CA GLU A 63 4.66 -10.29 16.19
C GLU A 63 6.10 -10.45 16.71
N GLY A 64 6.30 -10.49 18.03
CA GLY A 64 7.62 -10.71 18.65
C GLY A 64 8.19 -12.13 18.48
N GLN A 65 7.43 -13.05 17.89
CA GLN A 65 7.82 -14.45 17.63
C GLN A 65 7.95 -14.75 16.13
N LEU A 66 7.76 -13.76 15.26
CA LEU A 66 7.86 -13.94 13.81
C LEU A 66 9.31 -14.20 13.39
N ASN A 67 9.54 -15.27 12.63
CA ASN A 67 10.84 -15.57 12.05
C ASN A 67 11.02 -14.83 10.71
N LEU A 68 11.06 -13.50 10.79
CA LEU A 68 11.26 -12.65 9.60
C LEU A 68 12.64 -12.87 8.96
N THR A 69 13.63 -13.30 9.73
CA THR A 69 14.98 -13.60 9.22
C THR A 69 14.97 -14.77 8.23
N ALA A 70 14.17 -15.82 8.47
CA ALA A 70 14.04 -16.94 7.54
C ALA A 70 13.09 -16.61 6.38
N TRP A 71 12.06 -15.81 6.64
CA TRP A 71 11.03 -15.47 5.65
C TRP A 71 11.50 -14.46 4.60
N PHE A 72 12.11 -13.36 5.04
CA PHE A 72 12.45 -12.22 4.19
C PHE A 72 13.32 -12.56 2.96
N PRO A 73 14.32 -13.47 3.02
CA PRO A 73 15.11 -13.86 1.86
C PRO A 73 14.29 -14.42 0.68
N ASN A 74 13.11 -15.00 0.94
CA ASN A 74 12.22 -15.55 -0.10
C ASN A 74 11.32 -14.48 -0.75
N HIS A 75 11.26 -13.28 -0.17
CA HIS A 75 10.36 -12.21 -0.58
C HIS A 75 11.12 -10.92 -0.93
N GLN A 76 12.23 -11.09 -1.62
CA GLN A 76 12.99 -9.98 -2.20
C GLN A 76 12.32 -9.45 -3.48
N PRO A 77 12.72 -8.26 -3.97
CA PRO A 77 12.16 -7.72 -5.21
C PRO A 77 12.20 -8.68 -6.40
N ALA A 78 13.24 -9.52 -6.50
CA ALA A 78 13.35 -10.53 -7.56
C ALA A 78 12.19 -11.56 -7.55
N ASN A 79 11.55 -11.78 -6.40
CA ASN A 79 10.42 -12.68 -6.25
C ASN A 79 9.08 -11.93 -6.32
N VAL A 80 9.02 -10.72 -5.77
CA VAL A 80 7.77 -9.96 -5.61
C VAL A 80 7.44 -9.09 -6.83
N ASP A 81 8.43 -8.41 -7.42
CA ASP A 81 8.20 -7.55 -8.59
C ASP A 81 7.51 -8.31 -9.74
N PRO A 82 7.92 -9.55 -10.11
CA PRO A 82 7.24 -10.29 -11.18
C PRO A 82 5.77 -10.60 -10.90
N ILE A 83 5.37 -10.74 -9.63
CA ILE A 83 3.97 -10.97 -9.24
C ILE A 83 3.16 -9.70 -9.47
N ILE A 84 3.72 -8.55 -9.07
CA ILE A 84 3.10 -7.24 -9.27
C ILE A 84 3.02 -6.91 -10.76
N GLU A 85 4.10 -7.10 -11.52
CA GLU A 85 4.15 -6.88 -12.97
C GLU A 85 3.10 -7.71 -13.71
N LYS A 86 2.94 -9.00 -13.36
CA LYS A 86 1.88 -9.85 -13.91
C LYS A 86 0.48 -9.36 -13.53
N THR A 87 0.32 -8.81 -12.33
CA THR A 87 -0.97 -8.28 -11.88
C THR A 87 -1.32 -6.99 -12.63
N ILE A 88 -0.34 -6.11 -12.84
CA ILE A 88 -0.50 -4.93 -13.68
C ILE A 88 -0.87 -5.33 -15.10
N ALA A 89 -0.17 -6.29 -15.72
CA ALA A 89 -0.49 -6.80 -17.05
C ALA A 89 -1.93 -7.32 -17.12
N TYR A 90 -2.34 -8.16 -16.16
CA TYR A 90 -3.73 -8.62 -16.06
C TYR A 90 -4.74 -7.47 -15.96
N MET A 91 -4.45 -6.43 -15.17
CA MET A 91 -5.31 -5.25 -15.08
C MET A 91 -5.39 -4.49 -16.42
N ARG A 92 -4.29 -4.38 -17.17
CA ARG A 92 -4.27 -3.71 -18.47
C ARG A 92 -5.00 -4.53 -19.53
N ASP A 93 -4.63 -5.80 -19.67
CA ASP A 93 -4.95 -6.63 -20.83
C ASP A 93 -6.30 -7.33 -20.69
N ASP A 94 -6.58 -7.90 -19.52
CA ASP A 94 -7.81 -8.66 -19.27
C ASP A 94 -8.95 -7.78 -18.74
N LEU A 95 -8.62 -6.76 -17.93
CA LEU A 95 -9.61 -5.85 -17.34
C LEU A 95 -9.76 -4.52 -18.08
N GLY A 96 -8.89 -4.23 -19.05
CA GLY A 96 -8.97 -3.02 -19.89
C GLY A 96 -8.66 -1.71 -19.14
N ILE A 97 -7.88 -1.77 -18.05
CA ILE A 97 -7.64 -0.62 -17.18
C ILE A 97 -6.53 0.30 -17.73
N GLN A 98 -6.83 1.59 -17.84
CA GLN A 98 -5.90 2.60 -18.38
C GLN A 98 -5.18 3.44 -17.31
N THR A 99 -5.70 3.50 -16.09
CA THR A 99 -5.03 4.17 -14.97
C THR A 99 -5.08 3.26 -13.76
N ILE A 100 -3.93 2.98 -13.16
CA ILE A 100 -3.79 2.11 -11.99
C ILE A 100 -3.29 2.94 -10.81
N GLY A 101 -4.15 3.12 -9.81
CA GLY A 101 -3.70 3.54 -8.49
C GLY A 101 -3.19 2.34 -7.70
N ALA A 102 -2.21 2.54 -6.82
CA ALA A 102 -1.75 1.49 -5.91
C ALA A 102 -1.82 1.93 -4.45
N VAL A 103 -2.31 1.05 -3.59
CA VAL A 103 -2.20 1.20 -2.13
C VAL A 103 -1.24 0.17 -1.56
N GLY A 104 -0.40 0.58 -0.62
CA GLY A 104 0.57 -0.28 0.05
C GLY A 104 0.53 -0.11 1.57
N TYR A 105 0.63 -1.24 2.28
CA TYR A 105 0.71 -1.24 3.74
C TYR A 105 1.94 -2.00 4.20
N CYS A 106 2.72 -1.45 5.16
CA CYS A 106 3.91 -2.13 5.71
C CYS A 106 4.87 -2.55 4.58
N PHE A 107 5.04 -3.85 4.35
CA PHE A 107 5.84 -4.43 3.28
C PHE A 107 5.41 -3.92 1.90
N GLY A 108 4.10 -3.88 1.64
CA GLY A 108 3.55 -3.42 0.36
C GLY A 108 3.81 -1.94 0.07
N GLY A 109 4.04 -1.12 1.11
CA GLY A 109 4.36 0.30 0.96
C GLY A 109 5.65 0.54 0.16
N ARG A 110 6.66 -0.32 0.37
CA ARG A 110 7.88 -0.32 -0.44
C ARG A 110 7.58 -0.52 -1.92
N TYR A 111 6.70 -1.47 -2.23
CA TYR A 111 6.41 -1.83 -3.61
C TYR A 111 5.52 -0.81 -4.32
N VAL A 112 4.69 -0.05 -3.60
CA VAL A 112 4.05 1.14 -4.20
C VAL A 112 5.13 2.11 -4.70
N ALA A 113 6.10 2.47 -3.86
CA ALA A 113 7.20 3.35 -4.27
C ALA A 113 7.99 2.79 -5.47
N ARG A 114 8.32 1.48 -5.46
CA ARG A 114 9.04 0.84 -6.57
C ARG A 114 8.28 0.91 -7.89
N PHE A 115 6.95 0.77 -7.86
CA PHE A 115 6.13 0.72 -9.06
C PHE A 115 5.64 2.08 -9.55
N LEU A 116 5.89 3.15 -8.78
CA LEU A 116 5.77 4.55 -9.20
C LEU A 116 7.01 5.08 -9.94
N ALA A 117 8.02 4.24 -10.14
CA ALA A 117 9.14 4.57 -11.01
C ALA A 117 8.72 4.58 -12.48
N GLU A 118 9.50 5.29 -13.31
CA GLU A 118 9.21 5.46 -14.73
C GLU A 118 9.03 4.09 -15.43
N GLY A 119 7.93 3.94 -16.17
CA GLY A 119 7.64 2.73 -16.95
C GLY A 119 7.25 1.49 -16.13
N LYS A 120 7.07 1.59 -14.80
CA LYS A 120 6.68 0.44 -13.97
C LYS A 120 5.18 0.17 -13.89
N GLY A 121 4.33 1.09 -14.35
CA GLY A 121 2.92 0.83 -14.67
C GLY A 121 1.88 1.20 -13.60
N VAL A 122 2.30 1.74 -12.45
CA VAL A 122 1.41 2.40 -11.48
C VAL A 122 1.48 3.91 -11.68
N ASP A 123 0.31 4.54 -11.80
CA ASP A 123 0.16 5.94 -12.19
C ASP A 123 0.12 6.89 -10.99
N LEU A 124 -0.28 6.39 -9.82
CA LEU A 124 -0.34 7.12 -8.55
C LEU A 124 -0.40 6.15 -7.37
N GLY A 125 0.12 6.57 -6.21
CA GLY A 125 0.22 5.68 -5.06
C GLY A 125 -0.17 6.30 -3.73
N PHE A 126 -0.61 5.44 -2.82
CA PHE A 126 -0.71 5.73 -1.40
C PHE A 126 0.00 4.64 -0.61
N THR A 127 0.77 5.01 0.41
CA THR A 127 1.37 4.04 1.34
C THR A 127 1.12 4.44 2.79
N ALA A 128 0.82 3.45 3.64
CA ALA A 128 0.77 3.63 5.08
C ALA A 128 1.86 2.79 5.78
N HIS A 129 2.57 3.43 6.70
CA HIS A 129 3.64 2.83 7.53
C HIS A 129 4.58 1.92 6.72
N PRO A 130 5.21 2.40 5.63
CA PRO A 130 6.04 1.56 4.78
C PRO A 130 7.21 0.95 5.57
N SER A 131 7.66 -0.24 5.16
CA SER A 131 8.81 -0.91 5.75
C SER A 131 9.83 -1.25 4.69
N VAL A 132 11.12 -1.24 5.05
CA VAL A 132 12.23 -1.58 4.15
C VAL A 132 12.24 -0.72 2.86
N LEU A 133 11.68 0.49 2.91
CA LEU A 133 11.72 1.46 1.83
C LEU A 133 13.04 2.22 1.90
N SER A 134 13.84 2.10 0.84
CA SER A 134 15.15 2.74 0.77
C SER A 134 15.11 4.11 0.09
N ASN A 135 16.06 4.99 0.42
CA ASN A 135 16.25 6.27 -0.27
C ASN A 135 16.50 6.08 -1.77
N ALA A 136 17.15 4.99 -2.17
CA ALA A 136 17.38 4.68 -3.58
C ALA A 136 16.06 4.42 -4.32
N GLU A 137 15.12 3.71 -3.71
CA GLU A 137 13.79 3.47 -4.28
C GLU A 137 12.94 4.75 -4.31
N ILE A 138 12.98 5.56 -3.24
CA ILE A 138 12.28 6.85 -3.21
C ILE A 138 12.80 7.77 -4.32
N ALA A 139 14.11 7.80 -4.53
CA ALA A 139 14.73 8.63 -5.57
C ALA A 139 14.35 8.23 -7.00
N GLN A 140 13.73 7.06 -7.22
CA GLN A 140 13.23 6.63 -8.52
C GLN A 140 11.76 6.95 -8.74
N ILE A 141 11.03 7.42 -7.72
CA ILE A 141 9.61 7.79 -7.86
C ILE A 141 9.51 8.97 -8.83
N VAL A 142 8.66 8.84 -9.84
CA VAL A 142 8.30 9.91 -10.79
C VAL A 142 6.81 10.25 -10.76
N ASN A 143 5.98 9.32 -10.28
CA ASN A 143 4.52 9.47 -10.21
C ASN A 143 4.03 9.92 -8.82
N PRO A 144 2.84 10.54 -8.73
CA PRO A 144 2.34 11.12 -7.47
C PRO A 144 2.19 10.09 -6.34
N ILE A 145 2.57 10.48 -5.11
CA ILE A 145 2.48 9.61 -3.93
C ILE A 145 1.95 10.32 -2.68
N SER A 146 1.04 9.66 -1.95
CA SER A 146 0.64 10.08 -0.59
C SER A 146 1.15 9.08 0.46
N ILE A 147 1.78 9.59 1.53
CA ILE A 147 2.45 8.81 2.56
C ILE A 147 1.77 9.07 3.91
N ALA A 148 1.22 8.03 4.53
CA ALA A 148 0.70 8.04 5.89
C ALA A 148 1.75 7.45 6.85
N ALA A 149 2.40 8.32 7.62
CA ALA A 149 3.43 7.94 8.59
C ALA A 149 2.91 7.90 10.03
N GLY A 150 3.45 7.01 10.85
CA GLY A 150 3.16 6.94 12.28
C GLY A 150 4.30 7.50 13.12
N GLU A 151 3.99 8.28 14.16
CA GLU A 151 5.00 8.86 15.06
C GLU A 151 5.83 7.79 15.79
N LEU A 152 5.23 6.67 16.16
CA LEU A 152 5.90 5.59 16.90
C LEU A 152 6.43 4.49 15.96
N ASP A 153 6.41 4.71 14.65
CA ASP A 153 6.92 3.75 13.68
C ASP A 153 8.45 3.89 13.51
N ALA A 154 9.20 2.90 14.01
CA ALA A 154 10.65 2.87 13.87
C ALA A 154 11.12 2.49 12.45
N THR A 155 10.25 1.90 11.64
CA THR A 155 10.54 1.36 10.30
C THR A 155 10.50 2.43 9.20
N PHE A 156 9.70 3.48 9.41
CA PHE A 156 9.66 4.72 8.63
C PHE A 156 9.75 5.92 9.57
N ASN A 157 10.91 6.03 10.22
CA ASN A 157 11.17 6.97 11.29
C ASN A 157 11.33 8.42 10.80
N ILE A 158 11.57 9.34 11.74
CA ILE A 158 11.74 10.77 11.45
C ILE A 158 12.80 11.06 10.38
N THR A 159 13.95 10.39 10.41
CA THR A 159 15.02 10.59 9.42
C THR A 159 14.56 10.15 8.03
N GLN A 160 13.93 8.97 7.93
CA GLN A 160 13.42 8.47 6.65
C GLN A 160 12.30 9.36 6.08
N ARG A 161 11.45 9.94 6.94
CA ARG A 161 10.42 10.92 6.53
C ARG A 161 11.02 12.19 5.95
N TYR A 162 12.05 12.75 6.59
CA TYR A 162 12.74 13.93 6.08
C TYR A 162 13.50 13.63 4.78
N ASP A 163 14.13 12.46 4.68
CA ASP A 163 14.77 12.03 3.44
C ASP A 163 13.75 11.85 2.31
N ALA A 164 12.58 11.28 2.60
CA ALA A 164 11.50 11.16 1.63
C ALA A 164 11.05 12.53 1.12
N ASP A 165 10.74 13.47 2.02
CA ASP A 165 10.36 14.85 1.64
C ASP A 165 11.44 15.50 0.77
N ARG A 166 12.71 15.38 1.16
CA ARG A 166 13.84 15.95 0.42
C ARG A 166 13.96 15.35 -0.99
N LEU A 167 13.88 14.03 -1.11
CA LEU A 167 14.04 13.33 -2.39
C LEU A 167 12.86 13.58 -3.33
N LEU A 168 11.63 13.49 -2.82
CA LEU A 168 10.41 13.74 -3.61
C LEU A 168 10.35 15.20 -4.08
N THR A 169 10.71 16.15 -3.21
CA THR A 169 10.82 17.57 -3.59
C THR A 169 11.92 17.78 -4.63
N GLY A 170 13.09 17.16 -4.43
CA GLY A 170 14.22 17.26 -5.36
C GLY A 170 13.93 16.69 -6.75
N ASN A 171 13.06 15.68 -6.83
CA ASN A 171 12.59 15.08 -8.07
C ASN A 171 11.38 15.79 -8.69
N ASN A 172 10.88 16.87 -8.07
CA ASN A 172 9.66 17.58 -8.48
C ASN A 172 8.42 16.65 -8.57
N VAL A 173 8.36 15.63 -7.71
CA VAL A 173 7.21 14.72 -7.60
C VAL A 173 6.10 15.41 -6.84
N THR A 174 4.85 15.22 -7.27
CA THR A 174 3.69 15.65 -6.47
C THR A 174 3.48 14.67 -5.31
N TYR A 175 3.58 15.15 -4.07
CA TYR A 175 3.42 14.27 -2.91
C TYR A 175 2.67 14.92 -1.74
N GLU A 176 2.08 14.08 -0.89
CA GLU A 176 1.51 14.43 0.41
C GLU A 176 2.14 13.53 1.47
N GLN A 177 2.63 14.07 2.58
CA GLN A 177 3.08 13.28 3.72
C GLN A 177 2.34 13.74 4.98
N THR A 178 1.66 12.81 5.65
CA THR A 178 0.92 13.06 6.88
C THR A 178 1.51 12.25 8.03
N LEU A 179 1.76 12.89 9.17
CA LEU A 179 2.21 12.24 10.39
C LEU A 179 1.05 12.07 11.39
N TYR A 180 0.79 10.83 11.80
CA TYR A 180 -0.21 10.50 12.81
C TYR A 180 0.44 10.28 14.18
N SER A 181 0.12 11.15 15.14
CA SER A 181 0.66 11.07 16.50
C SER A 181 0.22 9.79 17.23
N GLY A 182 1.16 9.17 17.95
CA GLY A 182 0.96 7.96 18.72
C GLY A 182 0.62 6.71 17.90
N ALA A 183 0.70 6.78 16.57
CA ALA A 183 0.44 5.66 15.68
C ALA A 183 1.70 4.76 15.59
N PRO A 184 1.60 3.47 15.97
CA PRO A 184 2.69 2.52 15.83
C PRO A 184 2.81 2.01 14.39
N HIS A 185 3.83 1.21 14.10
CA HIS A 185 3.86 0.43 12.87
C HIS A 185 2.59 -0.43 12.72
N GLY A 186 2.12 -0.65 11.49
CA GLY A 186 0.91 -1.44 11.22
C GLY A 186 -0.42 -0.69 11.42
N PHE A 187 -0.37 0.60 11.80
CA PHE A 187 -1.58 1.35 12.20
C PHE A 187 -2.66 1.46 11.11
N GLY A 188 -2.31 1.35 9.83
CA GLY A 188 -3.24 1.39 8.71
C GLY A 188 -4.06 0.10 8.57
N VAL A 189 -3.57 -1.02 9.10
CA VAL A 189 -4.18 -2.35 8.93
C VAL A 189 -4.72 -2.88 10.24
N ARG A 190 -3.89 -2.97 11.27
CA ARG A 190 -4.19 -3.65 12.54
C ARG A 190 -3.87 -2.72 13.70
N VAL A 191 -4.93 -2.23 14.36
CA VAL A 191 -4.81 -1.41 15.56
C VAL A 191 -5.72 -1.91 16.65
N ASN A 192 -5.37 -1.59 17.90
CA ASN A 192 -6.32 -1.72 18.98
C ASN A 192 -7.38 -0.61 18.86
N ALA A 193 -8.56 -0.96 18.36
CA ALA A 193 -9.66 -0.03 18.13
C ALA A 193 -10.23 0.59 19.42
N ASN A 194 -9.89 0.04 20.59
CA ASN A 194 -10.26 0.61 21.89
C ASN A 194 -9.32 1.74 22.33
N ILE A 195 -8.20 1.95 21.63
CA ILE A 195 -7.30 3.08 21.84
C ILE A 195 -7.69 4.19 20.84
N PRO A 196 -8.32 5.30 21.29
CA PRO A 196 -8.89 6.31 20.39
C PRO A 196 -7.92 6.88 19.36
N ARG A 197 -6.67 7.15 19.77
CA ARG A 197 -5.62 7.67 18.88
C ARG A 197 -5.22 6.69 17.76
N GLN A 198 -5.20 5.38 18.03
CA GLN A 198 -4.89 4.39 17.00
C GLN A 198 -6.06 4.18 16.04
N LYS A 199 -7.29 4.19 16.57
CA LYS A 199 -8.50 4.17 15.75
C LYS A 199 -8.55 5.38 14.81
N TYR A 200 -8.28 6.58 15.34
CA TYR A 200 -8.20 7.80 14.54
C TYR A 200 -7.13 7.70 13.46
N ALA A 201 -5.90 7.30 13.80
CA ALA A 201 -4.82 7.15 12.82
C ALA A 201 -5.20 6.20 11.68
N LYS A 202 -5.78 5.03 12.00
CA LYS A 202 -6.24 4.06 11.01
C LYS A 202 -7.30 4.66 10.07
N GLN A 203 -8.36 5.25 10.65
CA GLN A 203 -9.47 5.80 9.89
C GLN A 203 -9.01 6.98 9.03
N SER A 204 -8.23 7.88 9.60
CA SER A 204 -7.73 9.07 8.89
C SER A 204 -6.76 8.71 7.77
N ALA A 205 -5.91 7.69 7.93
CA ALA A 205 -5.05 7.23 6.83
C ALA A 205 -5.85 6.60 5.69
N TYR A 206 -6.94 5.88 5.98
CA TYR A 206 -7.87 5.42 4.96
C TYR A 206 -8.54 6.60 4.24
N ILE A 207 -8.99 7.62 4.97
CA ILE A 207 -9.56 8.84 4.36
C ILE A 207 -8.52 9.62 3.55
N GLN A 208 -7.26 9.69 3.99
CA GLN A 208 -6.15 10.26 3.22
C GLN A 208 -6.01 9.54 1.87
N ALA A 209 -6.02 8.20 1.88
CA ALA A 209 -5.97 7.41 0.66
C ALA A 209 -7.15 7.69 -0.27
N LEU A 210 -8.39 7.72 0.25
CA LEU A 210 -9.57 8.03 -0.56
C LEU A 210 -9.49 9.43 -1.16
N LYS A 211 -9.18 10.45 -0.36
CA LYS A 211 -9.02 11.83 -0.84
C LYS A 211 -7.96 11.91 -1.95
N TRP A 212 -6.87 11.17 -1.81
CA TRP A 212 -5.81 11.12 -2.81
C TRP A 212 -6.31 10.49 -4.12
N PHE A 213 -6.92 9.30 -4.03
CA PHE A 213 -7.44 8.60 -5.19
C PHE A 213 -8.60 9.35 -5.84
N ASP A 214 -9.54 9.91 -5.09
CA ASP A 214 -10.70 10.65 -5.62
C ASP A 214 -10.27 11.87 -6.46
N PHE A 215 -9.09 12.43 -6.19
CA PHE A 215 -8.57 13.57 -6.93
C PHE A 215 -7.79 13.16 -8.19
N TRP A 216 -7.05 12.05 -8.12
CA TRP A 216 -6.06 11.70 -9.13
C TRP A 216 -6.44 10.47 -10.01
N LEU A 217 -7.46 9.67 -9.65
CA LEU A 217 -8.03 8.55 -10.44
C LEU A 217 -9.33 8.94 -11.15
#